data_AF-A0A2E3X5T5-F1
#
_entry.id   AF-A0A2E3X5T5-F1
#
_cell.length_a   1.000
_cell.length_b   1.000
_cell.length_c   1.000
_cell.angle_alpha   90.00
_cell.angle_beta   90.00
_cell.angle_gamma   90.00
#
_symmetry.space_group_name_H-M   'P 1'
#
loop_
_entity.id
_entity.type
_entity.pdbx_description
1 polymer ?
#
loop_
_entity_poly.entity_id
_entity_poly.type
_entity_poly.pdbx_seq_one_letter_code
_entity_poly.pdbx_strand_id
1 'polypeptide(L)'
;MAIAKKHLAPGGLLLVSYNAMPGWAHLQPIRGILRQYAALRQGDTTQRIRDALNYLVFIRDKKAKYFEDNPRAAAYVDGLLKQDLRYLAHEYLNEHWTSFYFSEVASMFGTAEMAFVGSLPIYTNFLDLCVRPEFQDLFRTTSNRLVTESHKDFCANTAFRWDIYSKQPQLIENTEARVDLIKGLFFRAIRDDMKLPHQVNLGVVTSTVQGPLYETLLSILSHETLELRQILSHQQLTKDAPADVVRAIDAGVAMGLFEVSDGPVLSAEDTLQKQQPFVSLPFNQSVLKNDLLSGRPVSLASVATGTGHSLGDFDAAILYELSEAGETGLAERVIARLTDSKRSLQKDGMPVTDNAIRQEMVEQACALFIKTSLPKLSRLGIVEYKST
;
A
#
# COMPACT_ATOMS: atom_id res chain seq x y z
N MET A 1 20.01 -15.14 -1.61
CA MET A 1 19.60 -16.57 -1.51
C MET A 1 20.15 -17.28 -0.28
N ALA A 2 21.46 -17.24 0.00
CA ALA A 2 22.06 -17.96 1.14
C ALA A 2 21.40 -17.66 2.50
N ILE A 3 21.08 -16.38 2.78
CA ILE A 3 20.38 -15.97 4.01
C ILE A 3 19.02 -16.67 4.12
N ALA A 4 18.18 -16.57 3.09
CA ALA A 4 16.87 -17.19 3.08
C ALA A 4 16.94 -18.71 3.24
N LYS A 5 17.87 -19.38 2.53
CA LYS A 5 18.07 -20.84 2.66
C LYS A 5 18.38 -21.25 4.10
N LYS A 6 19.26 -20.50 4.77
CA LYS A 6 19.76 -20.80 6.12
C LYS A 6 18.75 -20.44 7.21
N HIS A 7 18.02 -19.35 7.08
CA HIS A 7 17.24 -18.77 8.16
C HIS A 7 15.73 -18.93 8.01
N LEU A 8 15.22 -19.24 6.83
CA LEU A 8 13.79 -19.45 6.62
C LEU A 8 13.40 -20.87 7.04
N ALA A 9 12.44 -20.98 7.95
CA ALA A 9 11.82 -22.24 8.34
C ALA A 9 10.97 -22.83 7.19
N PRO A 10 10.70 -24.15 7.16
CA PRO A 10 9.70 -24.72 6.25
C PRO A 10 8.35 -24.01 6.42
N GLY A 11 7.69 -23.70 5.31
CA GLY A 11 6.47 -22.89 5.25
C GLY A 11 6.69 -21.38 5.41
N GLY A 12 7.87 -20.95 5.84
CA GLY A 12 8.20 -19.52 6.01
C GLY A 12 8.10 -18.75 4.70
N LEU A 13 7.66 -17.49 4.80
CA LEU A 13 7.48 -16.58 3.67
C LEU A 13 8.60 -15.54 3.60
N LEU A 14 8.99 -15.18 2.39
CA LEU A 14 9.95 -14.14 2.10
C LEU A 14 9.36 -13.19 1.06
N LEU A 15 9.26 -11.90 1.42
CA LEU A 15 8.94 -10.82 0.50
C LEU A 15 10.21 -10.32 -0.19
N VAL A 16 10.17 -10.21 -1.51
CA VAL A 16 11.30 -9.77 -2.34
C VAL A 16 10.81 -8.69 -3.28
N SER A 17 11.41 -7.50 -3.20
CA SER A 17 11.14 -6.39 -4.11
C SER A 17 12.27 -6.19 -5.11
N TYR A 18 11.96 -6.02 -6.40
CA TYR A 18 12.98 -5.75 -7.41
C TYR A 18 12.44 -5.02 -8.64
N ASN A 19 13.33 -4.27 -9.29
CA ASN A 19 13.09 -3.67 -10.60
C ASN A 19 12.96 -4.77 -11.66
N ALA A 20 11.91 -4.73 -12.46
CA ALA A 20 11.53 -5.79 -13.38
C ALA A 20 11.63 -5.38 -14.86
N MET A 21 11.92 -6.36 -15.69
CA MET A 21 11.85 -6.27 -17.15
C MET A 21 10.49 -6.78 -17.65
N PRO A 22 9.95 -6.23 -18.75
CA PRO A 22 10.55 -5.22 -19.64
C PRO A 22 10.31 -3.76 -19.22
N GLY A 23 9.56 -3.49 -18.14
CA GLY A 23 9.12 -2.12 -17.81
C GLY A 23 10.26 -1.13 -17.61
N TRP A 24 11.42 -1.57 -17.10
CA TRP A 24 12.60 -0.71 -16.98
C TRP A 24 13.45 -0.54 -18.23
N ALA A 25 13.24 -1.33 -19.30
CA ALA A 25 14.14 -1.38 -20.46
C ALA A 25 14.43 0.02 -21.05
N HIS A 26 13.36 0.78 -21.28
CA HIS A 26 13.44 2.13 -21.84
C HIS A 26 14.01 3.17 -20.87
N LEU A 27 14.14 2.87 -19.57
CA LEU A 27 14.66 3.77 -18.54
C LEU A 27 16.11 3.47 -18.15
N GLN A 28 16.64 2.29 -18.49
CA GLN A 28 18.03 1.93 -18.18
C GLN A 28 19.07 2.94 -18.74
N PRO A 29 18.91 3.49 -19.97
CA PRO A 29 19.85 4.49 -20.48
C PRO A 29 19.92 5.77 -19.65
N ILE A 30 18.79 6.22 -19.08
CA ILE A 30 18.73 7.37 -18.18
C ILE A 30 19.63 7.15 -16.97
N ARG A 31 19.50 6.00 -16.30
CA ARG A 31 20.35 5.68 -15.15
C ARG A 31 21.83 5.60 -15.55
N GLY A 32 22.12 5.02 -16.71
CA GLY A 32 23.49 4.95 -17.25
C GLY A 32 24.14 6.33 -17.34
N ILE A 33 23.44 7.31 -17.92
CA ILE A 33 23.92 8.70 -18.01
C ILE A 33 24.06 9.34 -16.62
N LEU A 34 23.05 9.20 -15.76
CA LEU A 34 23.10 9.78 -14.41
C LEU A 34 24.32 9.30 -13.62
N ARG A 35 24.58 7.99 -13.64
CA ARG A 35 25.70 7.38 -12.92
C ARG A 35 27.04 7.76 -13.52
N GLN A 36 27.19 7.65 -14.85
CA GLN A 36 28.45 8.00 -15.53
C GLN A 36 28.81 9.46 -15.30
N TYR A 37 27.84 10.36 -15.44
CA TYR A 37 28.09 11.78 -15.26
C TYR A 37 28.37 12.13 -13.79
N ALA A 38 27.64 11.57 -12.84
CA ALA A 38 27.89 11.78 -11.41
C ALA A 38 29.28 11.27 -10.98
N ALA A 39 29.78 10.17 -11.56
CA ALA A 39 31.11 9.64 -11.27
C ALA A 39 32.26 10.58 -11.70
N LEU A 40 32.02 11.46 -12.67
CA LEU A 40 32.99 12.44 -13.16
C LEU A 40 32.98 13.77 -12.37
N ARG A 41 32.04 13.94 -11.42
CA ARG A 41 31.86 15.19 -10.68
C ARG A 41 32.51 15.11 -9.30
N GLN A 42 33.06 16.24 -8.86
CA GLN A 42 33.57 16.43 -7.51
C GLN A 42 32.47 16.97 -6.60
N GLY A 43 32.66 16.85 -5.29
CA GLY A 43 31.69 17.28 -4.28
C GLY A 43 30.88 16.14 -3.67
N ASP A 44 29.94 16.49 -2.81
CA ASP A 44 29.11 15.51 -2.13
C ASP A 44 28.15 14.78 -3.09
N THR A 45 27.57 13.68 -2.62
CA THR A 45 26.67 12.84 -3.43
C THR A 45 25.45 13.62 -3.96
N THR A 46 24.94 14.59 -3.20
CA THR A 46 23.80 15.43 -3.57
C THR A 46 24.15 16.40 -4.70
N GLN A 47 25.35 16.99 -4.66
CA GLN A 47 25.85 17.85 -5.72
C GLN A 47 26.09 17.06 -7.01
N ARG A 48 26.71 15.88 -6.91
CA ARG A 48 27.00 15.02 -8.08
C ARG A 48 25.73 14.57 -8.79
N ILE A 49 24.69 14.16 -8.05
CA ILE A 49 23.41 13.78 -8.67
C ILE A 49 22.66 14.99 -9.26
N ARG A 50 22.74 16.16 -8.62
CA ARG A 50 22.16 17.41 -9.15
C ARG A 50 22.79 17.77 -10.50
N ASP A 51 24.10 17.72 -10.60
CA ASP A 51 24.82 18.03 -11.84
C ASP A 51 24.52 17.02 -12.95
N ALA A 52 24.42 15.73 -12.60
CA ALA A 52 24.01 14.69 -13.53
C ALA A 52 22.56 14.85 -14.01
N LEU A 53 21.65 15.25 -13.12
CA LEU A 53 20.26 15.52 -13.48
C LEU A 53 20.16 16.74 -14.41
N ASN A 54 20.88 17.83 -14.12
CA ASN A 54 20.93 19.01 -14.99
C ASN A 54 21.46 18.67 -16.39
N TYR A 55 22.48 17.81 -16.46
CA TYR A 55 23.01 17.33 -17.74
C TYR A 55 21.97 16.51 -18.52
N LEU A 56 21.25 15.61 -17.85
CA LEU A 56 20.20 14.81 -18.47
C LEU A 56 19.04 15.69 -18.98
N VAL A 57 18.63 16.69 -18.20
CA VAL A 57 17.64 17.70 -18.58
C VAL A 57 18.08 18.46 -19.82
N PHE A 58 19.35 18.88 -19.88
CA PHE A 58 19.90 19.55 -21.06
C PHE A 58 19.80 18.67 -22.31
N ILE A 59 20.18 17.38 -22.23
CA ILE A 59 20.08 16.43 -23.36
C ILE A 59 18.63 16.29 -23.84
N ARG A 60 17.69 16.19 -22.89
CA ARG A 60 16.25 16.12 -23.18
C ARG A 60 15.75 17.38 -23.86
N ASP A 61 16.07 18.56 -23.34
CA ASP A 61 15.59 19.84 -23.87
C ASP A 61 16.18 20.15 -25.25
N LYS A 62 17.38 19.62 -25.54
CA LYS A 62 17.98 19.64 -26.87
C LYS A 62 17.43 18.56 -27.82
N LYS A 63 16.39 17.83 -27.41
CA LYS A 63 15.70 16.80 -28.22
C LYS A 63 16.66 15.76 -28.77
N ALA A 64 17.56 15.24 -27.93
CA ALA A 64 18.39 14.12 -28.35
C ALA A 64 17.52 12.96 -28.84
N LYS A 65 17.94 12.30 -29.93
CA LYS A 65 17.17 11.27 -30.65
C LYS A 65 16.54 10.20 -29.74
N TYR A 66 17.24 9.80 -28.68
CA TYR A 66 16.73 8.86 -27.68
C TYR A 66 15.41 9.32 -27.05
N PHE A 67 15.27 10.60 -26.67
CA PHE A 67 14.04 11.13 -26.07
C PHE A 67 12.94 11.37 -27.10
N GLU A 68 13.29 11.65 -28.35
CA GLU A 68 12.33 11.72 -29.45
C GLU A 68 11.72 10.34 -29.74
N ASP A 69 12.55 9.30 -29.74
CA ASP A 69 12.11 7.91 -29.96
C ASP A 69 11.46 7.30 -28.70
N ASN A 70 11.71 7.86 -27.52
CA ASN A 70 11.17 7.38 -26.24
C ASN A 70 10.51 8.52 -25.43
N PRO A 71 9.33 9.04 -25.83
CA PRO A 71 8.68 10.14 -25.13
C PRO A 71 8.40 9.87 -23.65
N ARG A 72 8.14 8.61 -23.28
CA ARG A 72 7.96 8.20 -21.87
C ARG A 72 9.23 8.39 -21.03
N ALA A 73 10.41 8.22 -21.63
CA ALA A 73 11.67 8.48 -20.95
C ALA A 73 11.83 10.00 -20.67
N ALA A 74 11.36 10.87 -21.56
CA ALA A 74 11.36 12.32 -21.32
C ALA A 74 10.43 12.70 -20.16
N ALA A 75 9.20 12.20 -20.16
CA ALA A 75 8.24 12.41 -19.07
C ALA A 75 8.74 11.85 -17.73
N TYR A 76 9.51 10.76 -17.75
CA TYR A 76 10.15 10.21 -16.57
C TYR A 76 11.16 11.20 -15.96
N VAL A 77 11.97 11.87 -16.79
CA VAL A 77 12.90 12.91 -16.32
C VAL A 77 12.16 14.08 -15.65
N ASP A 78 10.99 14.48 -16.15
CA ASP A 78 10.15 15.48 -15.49
C ASP A 78 9.69 15.03 -14.09
N GLY A 79 9.43 13.73 -13.94
CA GLY A 79 9.15 13.11 -12.64
C GLY A 79 10.34 13.17 -11.69
N LEU A 80 11.56 12.90 -12.18
CA LEU A 80 12.78 12.96 -11.38
C LEU A 80 13.03 14.35 -10.80
N LEU A 81 12.72 15.41 -11.54
CA LEU A 81 12.89 16.79 -11.07
C LEU A 81 12.04 17.14 -9.84
N LYS A 82 10.99 16.37 -9.57
CA LYS A 82 10.10 16.55 -8.41
C LYS A 82 10.55 15.78 -7.16
N GLN A 83 11.57 14.92 -7.29
CA GLN A 83 12.03 14.05 -6.20
C GLN A 83 13.12 14.72 -5.36
N ASP A 84 13.26 14.29 -4.11
CA ASP A 84 14.36 14.71 -3.23
C ASP A 84 15.71 14.20 -3.78
N LEU A 85 16.71 15.08 -3.85
CA LEU A 85 18.02 14.73 -4.40
C LEU A 85 18.72 13.60 -3.61
N ARG A 86 18.48 13.48 -2.31
CA ARG A 86 19.02 12.36 -1.50
C ARG A 86 18.40 11.05 -1.94
N TYR A 87 17.08 11.03 -2.19
CA TYR A 87 16.40 9.86 -2.72
C TYR A 87 16.97 9.47 -4.09
N LEU A 88 17.14 10.42 -5.00
CA LEU A 88 17.74 10.16 -6.32
C LEU A 88 19.18 9.63 -6.21
N ALA A 89 19.98 10.19 -5.30
CA ALA A 89 21.31 9.68 -5.04
C ALA A 89 21.27 8.21 -4.59
N HIS A 90 20.41 7.88 -3.62
CA HIS A 90 20.25 6.52 -3.12
C HIS A 90 19.71 5.55 -4.18
N GLU A 91 18.85 5.98 -5.10
CA GLU A 91 18.28 5.08 -6.11
C GLU A 91 19.22 4.88 -7.32
N TYR A 92 19.79 5.96 -7.86
CA TYR A 92 20.46 5.90 -9.18
C TYR A 92 21.99 5.74 -9.11
N LEU A 93 22.62 6.14 -8.00
CA LEU A 93 24.09 6.09 -7.88
C LEU A 93 24.63 4.78 -7.30
N ASN A 94 23.76 3.84 -6.92
CA ASN A 94 24.20 2.52 -6.48
C ASN A 94 25.02 1.80 -7.57
N GLU A 95 26.08 1.13 -7.13
CA GLU A 95 27.02 0.41 -8.02
C GLU A 95 26.36 -0.77 -8.73
N HIS A 96 25.60 -1.56 -7.97
CA HIS A 96 24.86 -2.71 -8.50
C HIS A 96 23.39 -2.38 -8.52
N TRP A 97 22.82 -2.28 -9.72
CA TRP A 97 21.38 -2.30 -9.91
C TRP A 97 21.12 -2.91 -11.26
N THR A 98 20.30 -3.95 -11.21
CA THR A 98 19.97 -4.85 -12.30
C THR A 98 18.46 -4.98 -12.29
N SER A 99 17.84 -4.75 -13.44
CA SER A 99 16.45 -5.09 -13.65
C SER A 99 16.39 -6.54 -14.09
N PHE A 100 15.58 -7.36 -13.42
CA PHE A 100 15.50 -8.80 -13.69
C PHE A 100 14.20 -9.15 -14.41
N TYR A 101 14.22 -10.20 -15.22
CA TYR A 101 12.99 -10.88 -15.60
C TYR A 101 12.51 -11.73 -14.42
N PHE A 102 11.18 -11.86 -14.27
CA PHE A 102 10.60 -12.71 -13.24
C PHE A 102 11.16 -14.14 -13.26
N SER A 103 11.32 -14.73 -14.45
CA SER A 103 11.83 -16.10 -14.61
C SER A 103 13.24 -16.29 -14.06
N GLU A 104 14.10 -15.27 -14.16
CA GLU A 104 15.46 -15.28 -13.61
C GLU A 104 15.43 -15.31 -12.09
N VAL A 105 14.62 -14.43 -11.48
CA VAL A 105 14.48 -14.35 -10.03
C VAL A 105 13.86 -15.63 -9.47
N ALA A 106 12.79 -16.12 -10.11
CA ALA A 106 12.14 -17.36 -9.72
C ALA A 106 13.11 -18.56 -9.79
N SER A 107 13.93 -18.64 -10.84
CA SER A 107 14.97 -19.67 -10.97
C SER A 107 16.02 -19.56 -9.85
N MET A 108 16.52 -18.34 -9.56
CA MET A 108 17.47 -18.11 -8.47
C MET A 108 16.93 -18.57 -7.11
N PHE A 109 15.67 -18.27 -6.80
CA PHE A 109 15.03 -18.74 -5.56
C PHE A 109 14.78 -20.25 -5.56
N GLY A 110 14.46 -20.83 -6.71
CA GLY A 110 14.33 -22.29 -6.89
C GLY A 110 15.59 -23.05 -6.47
N THR A 111 16.79 -22.52 -6.76
CA THR A 111 18.06 -23.13 -6.31
C THR A 111 18.25 -23.19 -4.78
N ALA A 112 17.44 -22.42 -4.06
CA ALA A 112 17.45 -22.32 -2.61
C ALA A 112 16.19 -22.91 -1.94
N GLU A 113 15.53 -23.87 -2.62
CA GLU A 113 14.36 -24.62 -2.13
C GLU A 113 13.15 -23.72 -1.82
N MET A 114 13.08 -22.58 -2.50
CA MET A 114 11.98 -21.64 -2.41
C MET A 114 11.16 -21.66 -3.69
N ALA A 115 9.85 -21.59 -3.55
CA ALA A 115 8.91 -21.52 -4.65
C ALA A 115 8.11 -20.23 -4.58
N PHE A 116 7.82 -19.66 -5.75
CA PHE A 116 6.96 -18.49 -5.87
C PHE A 116 5.52 -18.84 -5.48
N VAL A 117 4.92 -18.07 -4.57
CA VAL A 117 3.54 -18.31 -4.10
C VAL A 117 2.57 -17.18 -4.45
N GLY A 118 3.08 -15.99 -4.77
CA GLY A 118 2.27 -14.88 -5.25
C GLY A 118 3.00 -13.55 -5.24
N SER A 119 2.29 -12.49 -5.61
CA SER A 119 2.82 -11.14 -5.68
C SER A 119 1.95 -10.13 -4.95
N LEU A 120 2.55 -9.00 -4.58
CA LEU A 120 1.84 -7.79 -4.20
C LEU A 120 1.90 -6.77 -5.35
N PRO A 121 0.84 -5.95 -5.52
CA PRO A 121 -0.41 -5.96 -4.76
C PRO A 121 -1.29 -7.21 -5.03
N ILE A 122 -2.15 -7.56 -4.07
CA ILE A 122 -2.87 -8.86 -4.01
C ILE A 122 -3.63 -9.18 -5.30
N TYR A 123 -4.27 -8.18 -5.92
CA TYR A 123 -5.04 -8.38 -7.16
C TYR A 123 -4.22 -8.96 -8.32
N THR A 124 -2.89 -8.80 -8.29
CA THR A 124 -2.02 -9.38 -9.33
C THR A 124 -2.05 -10.91 -9.31
N ASN A 125 -2.52 -11.55 -8.26
CA ASN A 125 -2.65 -13.02 -8.22
C ASN A 125 -3.89 -13.54 -8.95
N PHE A 126 -4.79 -12.65 -9.39
CA PHE A 126 -6.05 -12.99 -10.05
C PHE A 126 -5.97 -12.57 -11.52
N LEU A 127 -5.97 -13.55 -12.44
CA LEU A 127 -5.83 -13.27 -13.87
C LEU A 127 -6.86 -12.26 -14.37
N ASP A 128 -8.12 -12.41 -13.97
CA ASP A 128 -9.20 -11.55 -14.43
C ASP A 128 -9.07 -10.09 -13.94
N LEU A 129 -8.28 -9.85 -12.89
CA LEU A 129 -8.06 -8.52 -12.31
C LEU A 129 -6.78 -7.83 -12.80
N CYS A 130 -5.85 -8.57 -13.40
CA CYS A 130 -4.53 -8.04 -13.79
C CYS A 130 -4.15 -8.30 -15.24
N VAL A 131 -4.95 -9.06 -15.98
CA VAL A 131 -4.77 -9.32 -17.42
C VAL A 131 -5.95 -8.71 -18.16
N ARG A 132 -5.67 -7.90 -19.19
CA ARG A 132 -6.74 -7.32 -20.01
C ARG A 132 -7.56 -8.42 -20.69
N PRO A 133 -8.88 -8.26 -20.85
CA PRO A 133 -9.77 -9.30 -21.38
C PRO A 133 -9.28 -9.94 -22.69
N GLU A 134 -8.69 -9.14 -23.58
CA GLU A 134 -8.23 -9.62 -24.91
C GLU A 134 -7.11 -10.64 -24.83
N PHE A 135 -6.39 -10.71 -23.71
CA PHE A 135 -5.30 -11.67 -23.51
C PHE A 135 -5.74 -12.88 -22.68
N GLN A 136 -6.89 -12.87 -22.00
CA GLN A 136 -7.21 -13.92 -21.03
C GLN A 136 -7.21 -15.33 -21.63
N ASP A 137 -7.72 -15.52 -22.84
CA ASP A 137 -7.72 -16.82 -23.51
C ASP A 137 -6.32 -17.34 -23.80
N LEU A 138 -5.38 -16.45 -24.16
CA LEU A 138 -3.97 -16.80 -24.29
C LEU A 138 -3.39 -17.30 -22.96
N PHE A 139 -3.70 -16.62 -21.86
CA PHE A 139 -3.20 -16.99 -20.54
C PHE A 139 -3.77 -18.32 -20.03
N ARG A 140 -4.99 -18.69 -20.45
CA ARG A 140 -5.62 -19.98 -20.13
C ARG A 140 -4.99 -21.18 -20.86
N THR A 141 -4.13 -20.95 -21.86
CA THR A 141 -3.43 -22.03 -22.59
C THR A 141 -2.31 -22.71 -21.81
N THR A 142 -1.88 -22.13 -20.68
CA THR A 142 -0.83 -22.69 -19.83
C THR A 142 -1.31 -22.84 -18.39
N SER A 143 -1.00 -23.98 -17.78
CA SER A 143 -1.15 -24.19 -16.34
C SER A 143 0.12 -23.86 -15.55
N ASN A 144 1.22 -23.52 -16.24
CA ASN A 144 2.48 -23.19 -15.60
C ASN A 144 2.49 -21.73 -15.15
N ARG A 145 2.28 -21.53 -13.84
CA ARG A 145 2.24 -20.19 -13.23
C ARG A 145 3.49 -19.35 -13.49
N LEU A 146 4.68 -19.96 -13.63
CA LEU A 146 5.89 -19.19 -13.91
C LEU A 146 5.85 -18.55 -15.32
N VAL A 147 5.32 -19.30 -16.29
CA VAL A 147 5.12 -18.79 -17.66
C VAL A 147 4.06 -17.70 -17.66
N THR A 148 2.96 -17.93 -16.94
CA THR A 148 1.88 -16.94 -16.74
C THR A 148 2.42 -15.63 -16.19
N GLU A 149 3.25 -15.65 -15.14
CA GLU A 149 3.83 -14.43 -14.57
C GLU A 149 4.78 -13.69 -15.54
N SER A 150 5.62 -14.42 -16.29
CA SER A 150 6.47 -13.81 -17.32
C SER A 150 5.66 -13.14 -18.44
N HIS A 151 4.58 -13.77 -18.90
CA HIS A 151 3.68 -13.17 -19.89
C HIS A 151 2.97 -11.94 -19.32
N LYS A 152 2.51 -12.00 -18.06
CA LYS A 152 1.89 -10.86 -17.39
C LYS A 152 2.82 -9.65 -17.38
N ASP A 153 4.08 -9.86 -17.00
CA ASP A 153 5.07 -8.77 -16.96
C ASP A 153 5.27 -8.12 -18.32
N PHE A 154 5.31 -8.93 -19.37
CA PHE A 154 5.43 -8.42 -20.72
C PHE A 154 4.20 -7.61 -21.15
N CYS A 155 3.00 -8.17 -20.98
CA CYS A 155 1.74 -7.54 -21.38
C CYS A 155 1.41 -6.26 -20.60
N ALA A 156 1.78 -6.22 -19.31
CA ALA A 156 1.57 -5.07 -18.43
C ALA A 156 2.74 -4.07 -18.45
N ASN A 157 3.84 -4.40 -19.12
CA ASN A 157 5.09 -3.64 -19.09
C ASN A 157 5.56 -3.37 -17.64
N THR A 158 5.54 -4.42 -16.81
CA THR A 158 5.85 -4.33 -15.37
C THR A 158 7.27 -3.82 -15.15
N ALA A 159 7.37 -2.73 -14.38
CA ALA A 159 8.66 -2.15 -13.98
C ALA A 159 9.05 -2.54 -12.55
N PHE A 160 8.14 -2.95 -11.69
CA PHE A 160 8.49 -3.29 -10.31
C PHE A 160 7.67 -4.46 -9.82
N ARG A 161 8.29 -5.34 -9.05
CA ARG A 161 7.63 -6.50 -8.45
C ARG A 161 7.87 -6.54 -6.95
N TRP A 162 6.85 -6.99 -6.25
CA TRP A 162 6.91 -7.50 -4.88
C TRP A 162 6.46 -8.94 -4.92
N ASP A 163 7.39 -9.87 -4.85
CA ASP A 163 7.08 -11.30 -4.94
C ASP A 163 7.24 -11.96 -3.58
N ILE A 164 6.34 -12.90 -3.31
CA ILE A 164 6.35 -13.73 -2.11
C ILE A 164 6.84 -15.11 -2.52
N TYR A 165 7.90 -15.55 -1.85
CA TYR A 165 8.47 -16.88 -1.97
C TYR A 165 8.26 -17.64 -0.67
N SER A 166 7.97 -18.93 -0.76
CA SER A 166 7.86 -19.81 0.41
C SER A 166 8.87 -20.94 0.32
N LYS A 167 9.47 -21.32 1.45
CA LYS A 167 10.31 -22.51 1.53
C LYS A 167 9.42 -23.73 1.71
N GLN A 168 9.43 -24.64 0.73
CA GLN A 168 8.59 -25.85 0.74
C GLN A 168 7.10 -25.52 0.99
N PRO A 169 6.44 -24.73 0.11
CA PRO A 169 5.03 -24.40 0.30
C PRO A 169 4.16 -25.65 0.30
N GLN A 170 3.12 -25.64 1.13
CA GLN A 170 2.08 -26.66 1.11
C GLN A 170 0.96 -26.27 0.16
N LEU A 171 0.48 -27.25 -0.61
CA LEU A 171 -0.69 -27.08 -1.45
C LEU A 171 -1.95 -27.13 -0.59
N ILE A 172 -2.84 -26.16 -0.77
CA ILE A 172 -4.16 -26.17 -0.15
C ILE A 172 -5.08 -26.98 -1.05
N GLU A 173 -5.46 -28.18 -0.60
CA GLU A 173 -6.16 -29.15 -1.45
C GLU A 173 -7.64 -28.81 -1.69
N ASN A 174 -8.32 -28.28 -0.66
CA ASN A 174 -9.76 -28.03 -0.69
C ASN A 174 -10.15 -26.89 0.27
N THR A 175 -11.43 -26.53 0.24
CA THR A 175 -11.99 -25.45 1.05
C THR A 175 -11.87 -25.69 2.56
N GLU A 176 -12.05 -26.92 3.05
CA GLU A 176 -11.96 -27.21 4.49
C GLU A 176 -10.51 -27.05 4.99
N ALA A 177 -9.55 -27.61 4.24
CA ALA A 177 -8.12 -27.43 4.54
C ALA A 177 -7.72 -25.94 4.55
N ARG A 178 -8.32 -25.14 3.66
CA ARG A 178 -8.13 -23.69 3.65
C ARG A 178 -8.68 -23.04 4.92
N VAL A 179 -9.92 -23.36 5.29
CA VAL A 179 -10.60 -22.83 6.48
C VAL A 179 -9.77 -23.10 7.73
N ASP A 180 -9.21 -24.30 7.86
CA ASP A 180 -8.36 -24.67 8.99
C ASP A 180 -7.03 -23.93 8.98
N LEU A 181 -6.41 -23.77 7.80
CA LEU A 181 -5.13 -23.06 7.65
C LEU A 181 -5.22 -21.59 8.07
N ILE A 182 -6.32 -20.91 7.71
CA ILE A 182 -6.50 -19.48 7.97
C ILE A 182 -7.31 -19.19 9.23
N LYS A 183 -7.49 -20.19 10.10
CA LYS A 183 -8.18 -20.02 11.37
C LYS A 183 -7.53 -18.89 12.19
N GLY A 184 -8.35 -18.04 12.81
CA GLY A 184 -7.90 -16.83 13.50
C GLY A 184 -7.71 -15.61 12.58
N LEU A 185 -7.85 -15.76 11.26
CA LEU A 185 -8.00 -14.62 10.36
C LEU A 185 -9.47 -14.28 10.17
N PHE A 186 -9.76 -12.99 10.28
CA PHE A 186 -11.10 -12.45 10.15
C PHE A 186 -11.22 -11.56 8.92
N PHE A 187 -12.44 -11.45 8.41
CA PHE A 187 -12.79 -10.63 7.27
C PHE A 187 -13.85 -9.60 7.68
N ARG A 188 -13.75 -8.41 7.11
CA ARG A 188 -14.72 -7.31 7.26
C ARG A 188 -14.67 -6.38 6.06
N ALA A 189 -15.66 -5.51 5.90
CA ALA A 189 -15.59 -4.41 4.94
C ALA A 189 -14.49 -3.42 5.35
N ILE A 190 -13.72 -2.93 4.36
CA ILE A 190 -12.65 -1.95 4.62
C ILE A 190 -13.19 -0.63 5.18
N ARG A 191 -14.45 -0.31 4.86
CA ARG A 191 -15.22 0.81 5.39
C ARG A 191 -16.69 0.41 5.52
N ASP A 192 -17.36 1.01 6.49
CA ASP A 192 -18.77 0.74 6.78
C ASP A 192 -19.71 1.37 5.73
N ASP A 193 -19.21 2.34 4.92
CA ASP A 193 -19.97 3.08 3.91
C ASP A 193 -19.76 2.58 2.48
N MET A 194 -19.12 1.43 2.31
CA MET A 194 -18.91 0.81 1.00
C MET A 194 -20.25 0.53 0.30
N LYS A 195 -20.30 0.74 -1.01
CA LYS A 195 -21.51 0.57 -1.84
C LYS A 195 -21.19 -0.16 -3.13
N LEU A 196 -22.20 -0.82 -3.69
CA LEU A 196 -22.15 -1.43 -5.01
C LEU A 196 -22.95 -0.58 -6.02
N PRO A 197 -22.54 -0.56 -7.31
CA PRO A 197 -21.34 -1.19 -7.86
C PRO A 197 -20.05 -0.52 -7.34
N HIS A 198 -19.06 -1.34 -6.98
CA HIS A 198 -17.75 -0.86 -6.54
C HIS A 198 -16.75 -0.99 -7.69
N GLN A 199 -16.30 0.13 -8.23
CA GLN A 199 -15.35 0.16 -9.33
C GLN A 199 -13.96 0.55 -8.84
N VAL A 200 -12.94 -0.19 -9.27
CA VAL A 200 -11.55 0.07 -8.92
C VAL A 200 -10.66 -0.04 -10.16
N ASN A 201 -9.75 0.92 -10.32
CA ASN A 201 -8.69 0.86 -11.32
C ASN A 201 -7.48 0.12 -10.73
N LEU A 202 -7.14 -1.03 -11.32
CA LEU A 202 -6.07 -1.93 -10.90
C LEU A 202 -4.82 -1.79 -11.81
N GLY A 203 -4.65 -0.62 -12.41
CA GLY A 203 -3.57 -0.27 -13.31
C GLY A 203 -3.93 -0.54 -14.76
N VAL A 204 -3.84 -1.80 -15.19
CA VAL A 204 -4.10 -2.21 -16.58
C VAL A 204 -5.56 -2.56 -16.86
N VAL A 205 -6.33 -2.83 -15.81
CA VAL A 205 -7.74 -3.22 -15.88
C VAL A 205 -8.54 -2.38 -14.88
N THR A 206 -9.70 -1.90 -15.30
CA THR A 206 -10.73 -1.38 -14.39
C THR A 206 -11.74 -2.49 -14.15
N SER A 207 -11.92 -2.87 -12.90
CA SER A 207 -12.82 -3.96 -12.49
C SER A 207 -13.98 -3.41 -11.67
N THR A 208 -15.16 -4.01 -11.84
CA THR A 208 -16.37 -3.62 -11.11
C THR A 208 -16.91 -4.83 -10.35
N VAL A 209 -17.07 -4.68 -9.03
CA VAL A 209 -17.81 -5.64 -8.18
C VAL A 209 -19.28 -5.25 -8.15
N GLN A 210 -20.16 -6.21 -8.41
CA GLN A 210 -21.61 -6.07 -8.30
C GLN A 210 -22.28 -7.45 -8.22
N GLY A 211 -23.56 -7.47 -7.85
CA GLY A 211 -24.39 -8.67 -7.87
C GLY A 211 -24.80 -9.15 -6.47
N PRO A 212 -25.80 -10.06 -6.41
CA PRO A 212 -26.51 -10.39 -5.17
C PRO A 212 -25.63 -11.02 -4.09
N LEU A 213 -24.63 -11.83 -4.49
CA LEU A 213 -23.68 -12.41 -3.54
C LEU A 213 -22.85 -11.33 -2.85
N TYR A 214 -22.35 -10.34 -3.60
CA TYR A 214 -21.58 -9.24 -3.02
C TYR A 214 -22.44 -8.28 -2.21
N GLU A 215 -23.70 -8.05 -2.60
CA GLU A 215 -24.66 -7.29 -1.79
C GLU A 215 -24.87 -7.96 -0.43
N THR A 216 -25.07 -9.27 -0.43
CA THR A 216 -25.23 -10.08 0.79
C THR A 216 -23.96 -10.04 1.64
N LEU A 217 -22.79 -10.31 1.07
CA LEU A 217 -21.51 -10.27 1.78
C LEU A 217 -21.23 -8.88 2.37
N LEU A 218 -21.52 -7.81 1.64
CA LEU A 218 -21.32 -6.45 2.11
C LEU A 218 -22.28 -6.11 3.25
N SER A 219 -23.53 -6.56 3.20
CA SER A 219 -24.49 -6.36 4.29
C SER A 219 -24.05 -7.04 5.60
N ILE A 220 -23.37 -8.18 5.51
CA ILE A 220 -22.84 -8.91 6.68
C ILE A 220 -21.56 -8.25 7.17
N LEU A 221 -20.57 -8.12 6.30
CA LEU A 221 -19.19 -7.73 6.65
C LEU A 221 -19.02 -6.24 6.94
N SER A 222 -20.01 -5.39 6.63
CA SER A 222 -20.02 -3.99 7.08
C SER A 222 -20.35 -3.85 8.57
N HIS A 223 -20.93 -4.88 9.19
CA HIS A 223 -21.34 -4.85 10.59
C HIS A 223 -20.64 -5.91 11.45
N GLU A 224 -20.16 -6.98 10.83
CA GLU A 224 -19.53 -8.10 11.51
C GLU A 224 -18.06 -8.28 11.06
N THR A 225 -17.24 -8.78 11.98
CA THR A 225 -15.88 -9.25 11.67
C THR A 225 -15.86 -10.76 11.88
N LEU A 226 -15.76 -11.54 10.79
CA LEU A 226 -16.02 -12.98 10.81
C LEU A 226 -14.85 -13.79 10.25
N GLU A 227 -14.58 -14.95 10.83
CA GLU A 227 -13.72 -15.96 10.22
C GLU A 227 -14.39 -16.57 8.98
N LEU A 228 -13.58 -17.16 8.08
CA LEU A 228 -14.11 -17.81 6.88
C LEU A 228 -15.13 -18.91 7.20
N ARG A 229 -14.90 -19.72 8.26
CA ARG A 229 -15.84 -20.76 8.71
C ARG A 229 -17.22 -20.17 9.03
N GLN A 230 -17.24 -19.03 9.71
CA GLN A 230 -18.47 -18.35 10.12
C GLN A 230 -19.22 -17.80 8.90
N ILE A 231 -18.50 -17.17 7.97
CA ILE A 231 -19.06 -16.67 6.71
C ILE A 231 -19.73 -17.80 5.92
N LEU A 232 -19.02 -18.93 5.74
CA LEU A 232 -19.55 -20.08 5.00
C LEU A 232 -20.79 -20.72 5.65
N SER A 233 -20.93 -20.60 6.97
CA SER A 233 -22.09 -21.11 7.72
C SER A 233 -23.21 -20.09 7.90
N HIS A 234 -23.05 -18.86 7.38
CA HIS A 234 -23.98 -17.77 7.65
C HIS A 234 -25.35 -18.02 7.00
N GLN A 235 -26.44 -17.77 7.75
CA GLN A 235 -27.81 -18.09 7.34
C GLN A 235 -28.24 -17.43 6.02
N GLN A 236 -27.67 -16.27 5.68
CA GLN A 236 -27.99 -15.54 4.44
C GLN A 236 -27.27 -16.10 3.21
N LEU A 237 -26.25 -16.96 3.39
CA LEU A 237 -25.40 -17.51 2.32
C LEU A 237 -25.65 -19.01 2.07
N THR A 238 -26.66 -19.61 2.70
CA THR A 238 -26.90 -21.07 2.60
C THR A 238 -27.29 -21.55 1.20
N LYS A 239 -27.63 -20.63 0.29
CA LYS A 239 -27.99 -20.94 -1.10
C LYS A 239 -26.78 -20.87 -2.04
N ASP A 240 -25.68 -20.25 -1.60
CA ASP A 240 -24.47 -20.07 -2.39
C ASP A 240 -23.51 -21.23 -2.18
N ALA A 241 -22.84 -21.67 -3.26
CA ALA A 241 -21.85 -22.73 -3.13
C ALA A 241 -20.64 -22.21 -2.32
N PRO A 242 -20.09 -22.97 -1.35
CA PRO A 242 -18.97 -22.52 -0.52
C PRO A 242 -17.76 -22.04 -1.33
N ALA A 243 -17.46 -22.70 -2.45
CA ALA A 243 -16.38 -22.30 -3.34
C ALA A 243 -16.62 -20.92 -3.99
N ASP A 244 -17.87 -20.55 -4.24
CA ASP A 244 -18.23 -19.26 -4.85
C ASP A 244 -18.12 -18.13 -3.83
N VAL A 245 -18.54 -18.39 -2.59
CA VAL A 245 -18.36 -17.47 -1.45
C VAL A 245 -16.87 -17.20 -1.20
N VAL A 246 -16.02 -18.24 -1.18
CA VAL A 246 -14.56 -18.08 -1.03
C VAL A 246 -13.98 -17.22 -2.14
N ARG A 247 -14.35 -17.48 -3.41
CA ARG A 247 -13.87 -16.68 -4.54
C ARG A 247 -14.34 -15.23 -4.47
N ALA A 248 -15.56 -14.98 -4.01
CA ALA A 248 -16.09 -13.63 -3.83
C ALA A 248 -15.37 -12.87 -2.70
N ILE A 249 -15.07 -13.53 -1.58
CA ILE A 249 -14.24 -12.95 -0.51
C ILE A 249 -12.85 -12.59 -1.04
N ASP A 250 -12.20 -13.52 -1.75
CA ASP A 250 -10.86 -13.32 -2.30
C ASP A 250 -10.78 -12.16 -3.29
N ALA A 251 -11.72 -12.10 -4.23
CA ALA A 251 -11.82 -11.00 -5.18
C ALA A 251 -12.18 -9.69 -4.46
N GLY A 252 -13.06 -9.74 -3.45
CA GLY A 252 -13.39 -8.59 -2.62
C GLY A 252 -12.18 -8.04 -1.86
N VAL A 253 -11.32 -8.89 -1.31
CA VAL A 253 -10.04 -8.48 -0.69
C VAL A 253 -9.10 -7.89 -1.74
N ALA A 254 -8.94 -8.58 -2.87
CA ALA A 254 -8.09 -8.11 -3.97
C ALA A 254 -8.50 -6.73 -4.52
N MET A 255 -9.80 -6.44 -4.53
CA MET A 255 -10.38 -5.20 -5.04
C MET A 255 -10.59 -4.13 -3.96
N GLY A 256 -10.16 -4.40 -2.72
CA GLY A 256 -10.27 -3.45 -1.60
C GLY A 256 -11.71 -3.19 -1.15
N LEU A 257 -12.60 -4.17 -1.32
CA LEU A 257 -13.94 -4.16 -0.72
C LEU A 257 -13.89 -4.70 0.71
N PHE A 258 -13.13 -5.77 0.91
CA PHE A 258 -12.91 -6.41 2.21
C PHE A 258 -11.44 -6.30 2.63
N GLU A 259 -11.19 -6.42 3.92
CA GLU A 259 -9.85 -6.52 4.50
C GLU A 259 -9.74 -7.76 5.38
N VAL A 260 -8.50 -8.13 5.71
CA VAL A 260 -8.17 -9.27 6.57
C VAL A 260 -7.51 -8.75 7.85
N SER A 261 -7.93 -9.26 9.00
CA SER A 261 -7.38 -8.91 10.31
C SER A 261 -6.97 -10.16 11.11
N ASP A 262 -5.96 -9.99 11.97
CA ASP A 262 -5.47 -11.00 12.92
C ASP A 262 -6.37 -11.15 14.18
N GLY A 263 -7.49 -10.42 14.20
CA GLY A 263 -8.45 -10.45 15.30
C GLY A 263 -9.79 -9.81 14.92
N PRO A 264 -10.82 -10.00 15.77
CA PRO A 264 -12.10 -9.32 15.59
C PRO A 264 -11.94 -7.82 15.85
N VAL A 265 -12.51 -7.01 14.96
CA VAL A 265 -12.57 -5.55 15.11
C VAL A 265 -13.96 -5.20 15.66
N LEU A 266 -14.01 -4.50 16.80
CA LEU A 266 -15.25 -4.13 17.47
C LEU A 266 -16.08 -3.13 16.64
N SER A 267 -17.39 -3.11 16.86
CA SER A 267 -18.31 -2.19 16.20
C SER A 267 -18.18 -0.76 16.74
N ALA A 268 -18.64 0.24 15.97
CA ALA A 268 -18.52 1.66 16.33
C ALA A 268 -19.41 2.08 17.52
N GLU A 269 -20.48 1.33 17.80
CA GLU A 269 -21.40 1.65 18.90
C GLU A 269 -20.79 1.34 20.29
N ASP A 270 -19.77 0.48 20.35
CA ASP A 270 -19.22 -0.03 21.61
C ASP A 270 -18.10 0.84 22.22
N THR A 271 -17.60 1.86 21.51
CA THR A 271 -16.29 2.49 21.83
C THR A 271 -16.31 3.98 22.17
N LEU A 272 -17.46 4.67 22.09
CA LEU A 272 -17.53 6.10 22.42
C LEU A 272 -17.62 6.32 23.94
N GLN A 273 -16.46 6.40 24.61
CA GLN A 273 -16.35 6.89 25.98
C GLN A 273 -16.03 8.39 25.99
N LYS A 274 -16.68 9.16 26.88
CA LYS A 274 -16.45 10.62 27.05
C LYS A 274 -15.09 10.98 27.69
N GLN A 275 -14.13 10.08 27.64
CA GLN A 275 -12.84 10.21 28.31
C GLN A 275 -11.78 10.71 27.34
N GLN A 276 -10.68 11.24 27.87
CA GLN A 276 -9.56 11.67 27.04
C GLN A 276 -8.97 10.44 26.31
N PRO A 277 -8.91 10.45 24.98
CA PRO A 277 -8.26 9.39 24.23
C PRO A 277 -6.75 9.45 24.45
N PHE A 278 -6.09 8.31 24.39
CA PHE A 278 -4.63 8.22 24.37
C PHE A 278 -4.17 7.14 23.40
N VAL A 279 -2.98 7.32 22.85
CA VAL A 279 -2.36 6.31 21.97
C VAL A 279 -1.61 5.32 22.85
N SER A 280 -2.02 4.06 22.87
CA SER A 280 -1.54 3.08 23.86
C SER A 280 -0.16 2.50 23.54
N LEU A 281 0.15 2.30 22.26
CA LEU A 281 1.42 1.70 21.85
C LEU A 281 2.59 2.71 21.89
N PRO A 282 3.70 2.41 22.59
CA PRO A 282 4.91 3.25 22.59
C PRO A 282 5.49 3.48 21.20
N PHE A 283 5.38 2.48 20.31
CA PHE A 283 5.78 2.62 18.91
C PHE A 283 4.99 3.73 18.22
N ASN A 284 3.65 3.71 18.34
CA ASN A 284 2.78 4.73 17.73
C ASN A 284 3.04 6.11 18.32
N GLN A 285 3.23 6.21 19.65
CA GLN A 285 3.61 7.47 20.30
C GLN A 285 4.91 8.03 19.73
N SER A 286 5.92 7.17 19.52
CA SER A 286 7.20 7.58 18.92
C SER A 286 7.04 8.04 17.47
N VAL A 287 6.29 7.30 16.65
CA VAL A 287 6.01 7.71 15.26
C VAL A 287 5.29 9.05 15.23
N LEU A 288 4.23 9.20 16.01
CA LEU A 288 3.48 10.45 16.15
C LEU A 288 4.30 11.58 16.76
N LYS A 289 5.41 11.34 17.43
CA LYS A 289 6.25 12.42 17.96
C LYS A 289 7.29 12.87 16.96
N ASN A 290 7.84 11.95 16.16
CA ASN A 290 9.00 12.21 15.31
C ASN A 290 8.63 12.53 13.85
N ASP A 291 7.49 12.05 13.36
CA ASP A 291 7.15 12.11 11.92
C ASP A 291 6.02 13.10 11.59
N LEU A 292 5.52 13.86 12.58
CA LEU A 292 4.46 14.85 12.37
C LEU A 292 4.84 15.87 11.32
N LEU A 293 3.87 16.19 10.47
CA LEU A 293 3.98 17.29 9.50
C LEU A 293 5.22 17.18 8.59
N SER A 294 5.73 15.96 8.41
CA SER A 294 6.84 15.63 7.50
C SER A 294 6.45 15.73 6.02
N GLY A 295 5.17 16.02 5.73
CA GLY A 295 4.61 16.05 4.38
C GLY A 295 4.30 14.68 3.81
N ARG A 296 4.30 13.63 4.65
CA ARG A 296 3.99 12.25 4.27
C ARG A 296 3.04 11.63 5.30
N PRO A 297 2.12 10.75 4.89
CA PRO A 297 1.30 10.00 5.83
C PRO A 297 2.16 9.21 6.83
N VAL A 298 1.69 9.12 8.08
CA VAL A 298 2.31 8.31 9.13
C VAL A 298 1.66 6.93 9.17
N SER A 299 2.42 5.88 9.48
CA SER A 299 1.90 4.53 9.64
C SER A 299 1.89 4.14 11.11
N LEU A 300 0.70 3.89 11.66
CA LEU A 300 0.48 3.50 13.05
C LEU A 300 0.17 2.00 13.12
N ALA A 301 0.79 1.28 14.05
CA ALA A 301 0.48 -0.12 14.32
C ALA A 301 -0.91 -0.28 14.91
N SER A 302 -1.72 -1.17 14.32
CA SER A 302 -3.06 -1.54 14.78
C SER A 302 -2.99 -2.92 15.43
N VAL A 303 -3.23 -2.99 16.75
CA VAL A 303 -3.25 -4.27 17.48
C VAL A 303 -4.46 -5.11 17.12
N ALA A 304 -5.57 -4.48 16.74
CA ALA A 304 -6.80 -5.21 16.39
C ALA A 304 -6.67 -5.94 15.05
N THR A 305 -5.91 -5.37 14.11
CA THR A 305 -5.76 -5.94 12.76
C THR A 305 -4.44 -6.66 12.53
N GLY A 306 -3.44 -6.44 13.37
CA GLY A 306 -2.07 -6.94 13.15
C GLY A 306 -1.34 -6.23 12.00
N THR A 307 -1.86 -5.08 11.53
CA THR A 307 -1.36 -4.35 10.35
C THR A 307 -1.04 -2.89 10.68
N GLY A 308 -0.48 -2.15 9.70
CA GLY A 308 -0.28 -0.71 9.80
C GLY A 308 -1.48 0.06 9.24
N HIS A 309 -1.95 1.06 9.96
CA HIS A 309 -2.94 2.03 9.51
C HIS A 309 -2.26 3.33 9.10
N SER A 310 -2.49 3.77 7.85
CA SER A 310 -1.94 5.03 7.35
C SER A 310 -2.86 6.19 7.74
N LEU A 311 -2.28 7.22 8.36
CA LEU A 311 -2.95 8.46 8.76
C LEU A 311 -2.28 9.65 8.07
N GLY A 312 -3.07 10.63 7.60
CA GLY A 312 -2.51 11.85 7.02
C GLY A 312 -1.63 12.60 8.02
N ASP A 313 -0.63 13.33 7.55
CA ASP A 313 0.31 14.06 8.43
C ASP A 313 -0.38 15.10 9.31
N PHE A 314 -1.42 15.75 8.78
CA PHE A 314 -2.25 16.70 9.51
C PHE A 314 -3.14 16.02 10.56
N ASP A 315 -3.83 14.94 10.18
CA ASP A 315 -4.64 14.12 11.09
C ASP A 315 -3.79 13.52 12.22
N ALA A 316 -2.54 13.15 11.92
CA ALA A 316 -1.58 12.69 12.92
C ALA A 316 -1.23 13.78 13.94
N ALA A 317 -1.11 15.04 13.50
CA ALA A 317 -0.88 16.16 14.41
C ALA A 317 -2.09 16.42 15.31
N ILE A 318 -3.31 16.30 14.77
CA ILE A 318 -4.54 16.37 15.56
C ILE A 318 -4.57 15.24 16.60
N LEU A 319 -4.31 14.00 16.19
CA LEU A 319 -4.28 12.84 17.09
C LEU A 319 -3.25 13.02 18.21
N TYR A 320 -2.05 13.48 17.87
CA TYR A 320 -0.98 13.70 18.84
C TYR A 320 -1.43 14.72 19.91
N GLU A 321 -1.88 15.90 19.49
CA GLU A 321 -2.31 16.96 20.41
C GLU A 321 -3.53 16.59 21.25
N LEU A 322 -4.45 15.85 20.66
CA LEU A 322 -5.64 15.33 21.34
C LEU A 322 -5.22 14.30 22.41
N SER A 323 -4.28 13.42 22.09
CA SER A 323 -3.80 12.39 23.02
C SER A 323 -3.01 12.94 24.21
N GLU A 324 -2.19 13.98 23.98
CA GLU A 324 -1.34 14.58 25.01
C GLU A 324 -2.15 15.49 25.96
N ALA A 325 -3.02 16.34 25.42
CA ALA A 325 -3.62 17.45 26.18
C ALA A 325 -5.15 17.57 26.07
N GLY A 326 -5.82 16.65 25.38
CA GLY A 326 -7.28 16.59 25.29
C GLY A 326 -7.90 17.61 24.32
N GLU A 327 -9.23 17.67 24.29
CA GLU A 327 -9.97 18.48 23.30
C GLU A 327 -9.90 19.99 23.56
N THR A 328 -9.80 20.41 24.82
CA THR A 328 -9.76 21.85 25.17
C THR A 328 -8.50 22.49 24.60
N GLY A 329 -8.66 23.52 23.76
CA GLY A 329 -7.55 24.24 23.14
C GLY A 329 -6.82 23.46 22.03
N LEU A 330 -7.45 22.41 21.49
CA LEU A 330 -6.83 21.51 20.50
C LEU A 330 -6.41 22.26 19.23
N ALA A 331 -7.30 23.10 18.68
CA ALA A 331 -7.04 23.82 17.44
C ALA A 331 -5.85 24.78 17.56
N GLU A 332 -5.74 25.50 18.68
CA GLU A 332 -4.65 26.43 18.95
C GLU A 332 -3.29 25.71 18.98
N ARG A 333 -3.23 24.54 19.62
CA ARG A 333 -2.00 23.74 19.68
C ARG A 333 -1.62 23.15 18.31
N VAL A 334 -2.59 22.67 17.54
CA VAL A 334 -2.35 22.21 16.17
C VAL A 334 -1.83 23.35 15.29
N ILE A 335 -2.38 24.56 15.41
CA ILE A 335 -1.89 25.76 14.70
C ILE A 335 -0.46 26.13 15.12
N ALA A 336 -0.14 26.04 16.41
CA ALA A 336 1.22 26.26 16.89
C ALA A 336 2.20 25.27 16.24
N ARG A 337 1.85 23.98 16.17
CA ARG A 337 2.69 22.97 15.48
C ARG A 337 2.86 23.23 13.99
N LEU A 338 1.80 23.63 13.28
CA LEU A 338 1.91 24.02 11.87
C LEU A 338 2.89 25.18 11.69
N THR A 339 2.82 26.17 12.57
CA THR A 339 3.71 27.34 12.55
C THR A 339 5.16 26.93 12.81
N ASP A 340 5.42 26.11 13.83
CA ASP A 340 6.76 25.63 14.17
C ASP A 340 7.39 24.77 13.08
N SER A 341 6.59 23.95 12.41
CA SER A 341 7.02 23.11 11.29
C SER A 341 7.14 23.88 9.95
N LYS A 342 6.83 25.18 9.94
CA LYS A 342 6.79 26.03 8.73
C LYS A 342 5.86 25.48 7.64
N ARG A 343 4.82 24.74 8.04
CA ARG A 343 3.78 24.22 7.15
C ARG A 343 2.60 25.18 7.14
N SER A 344 1.90 25.23 6.01
CA SER A 344 0.68 26.02 5.87
C SER A 344 -0.42 25.17 5.29
N LEU A 345 -1.65 25.41 5.76
CA LEU A 345 -2.84 24.85 5.14
C LEU A 345 -3.04 25.47 3.77
N GLN A 346 -3.57 24.67 2.84
CA GLN A 346 -3.90 25.15 1.51
C GLN A 346 -5.41 25.14 1.31
N LYS A 347 -5.91 26.16 0.64
CA LYS A 347 -7.27 26.24 0.12
C LYS A 347 -7.17 26.58 -1.36
N ASP A 348 -7.78 25.76 -2.21
CA ASP A 348 -7.71 25.91 -3.68
C ASP A 348 -6.26 26.00 -4.22
N GLY A 349 -5.36 25.22 -3.61
CA GLY A 349 -3.93 25.18 -3.99
C GLY A 349 -3.09 26.38 -3.51
N MET A 350 -3.70 27.33 -2.81
CA MET A 350 -3.02 28.53 -2.29
C MET A 350 -2.84 28.44 -0.76
N PRO A 351 -1.69 28.88 -0.21
CA PRO A 351 -1.48 28.94 1.23
C PRO A 351 -2.49 29.89 1.89
N VAL A 352 -3.09 29.45 2.99
CA VAL A 352 -3.99 30.28 3.80
C VAL A 352 -3.14 31.23 4.65
N THR A 353 -3.27 32.54 4.41
CA THR A 353 -2.52 33.59 5.12
C THR A 353 -3.37 34.32 6.17
N ASP A 354 -4.70 34.28 6.05
CA ASP A 354 -5.60 34.88 7.02
C ASP A 354 -5.72 34.01 8.29
N ASN A 355 -5.49 34.64 9.44
CA ASN A 355 -5.48 33.93 10.72
C ASN A 355 -6.86 33.40 11.13
N ALA A 356 -7.94 34.13 10.84
CA ALA A 356 -9.30 33.72 11.21
C ALA A 356 -9.76 32.54 10.34
N ILE A 357 -9.49 32.59 9.03
CA ILE A 357 -9.76 31.48 8.11
C ILE A 357 -8.96 30.24 8.51
N ARG A 358 -7.67 30.42 8.86
CA ARG A 358 -6.84 29.29 9.32
C ARG A 358 -7.38 28.67 10.60
N GLN A 359 -7.80 29.49 11.57
CA GLN A 359 -8.39 29.01 12.82
C GLN A 359 -9.65 28.18 12.54
N GLU A 360 -10.59 28.73 11.76
CA GLU A 360 -11.84 28.06 11.41
C GLU A 360 -11.59 26.71 10.71
N MET A 361 -10.64 26.66 9.77
CA MET A 361 -10.30 25.42 9.07
C MET A 361 -9.74 24.34 10.01
N VAL A 362 -8.87 24.71 10.97
CA VAL A 362 -8.32 23.76 11.93
C VAL A 362 -9.39 23.27 12.90
N GLU A 363 -10.26 24.17 13.38
CA GLU A 363 -11.39 23.80 14.26
C GLU A 363 -12.33 22.81 13.56
N GLN A 364 -12.72 23.08 12.31
CA GLN A 364 -13.55 22.18 11.52
C GLN A 364 -12.87 20.82 11.31
N ALA A 365 -11.57 20.80 11.02
CA ALA A 365 -10.82 19.56 10.84
C ALA A 365 -10.72 18.75 12.15
N CYS A 366 -10.47 19.41 13.29
CA CYS A 366 -10.43 18.77 14.59
C CYS A 366 -11.80 18.15 14.94
N ALA A 367 -12.89 18.89 14.74
CA ALA A 367 -14.25 18.41 14.99
C ALA A 367 -14.60 17.23 14.08
N LEU A 368 -14.23 17.30 12.80
CA LEU A 368 -14.42 16.20 11.86
C LEU A 368 -13.62 14.97 12.28
N PHE A 369 -12.34 15.13 12.61
CA PHE A 369 -11.45 14.07 13.05
C PHE A 369 -11.99 13.33 14.28
N ILE A 370 -12.44 14.08 15.30
CA ILE A 370 -13.04 13.51 16.52
C ILE A 370 -14.31 12.72 16.17
N LYS A 371 -15.13 13.24 15.25
CA LYS A 371 -16.40 12.60 14.87
C LYS A 371 -16.22 11.34 14.02
N THR A 372 -15.23 11.30 13.13
CA THR A 372 -15.13 10.24 12.10
C THR A 372 -13.89 9.37 12.23
N SER A 373 -12.71 9.96 12.39
CA SER A 373 -11.43 9.24 12.41
C SER A 373 -11.14 8.61 13.77
N LEU A 374 -11.40 9.33 14.86
CA LEU A 374 -11.10 8.86 16.22
C LEU A 374 -11.81 7.54 16.58
N PRO A 375 -13.13 7.35 16.31
CA PRO A 375 -13.79 6.07 16.57
C PRO A 375 -13.18 4.93 15.75
N LYS A 376 -12.75 5.20 14.52
CA LYS A 376 -12.05 4.20 13.68
C LYS A 376 -10.70 3.81 14.28
N LEU A 377 -9.92 4.76 14.75
CA LEU A 377 -8.62 4.49 15.38
C LEU A 377 -8.78 3.70 16.69
N SER A 378 -9.85 3.96 17.45
CA SER A 378 -10.20 3.16 18.63
C SER A 378 -10.53 1.71 18.27
N ARG A 379 -11.36 1.48 17.24
CA ARG A 379 -11.66 0.12 16.73
C ARG A 379 -10.42 -0.64 16.29
N LEU A 380 -9.45 0.06 15.71
CA LEU A 380 -8.17 -0.52 15.30
C LEU A 380 -7.20 -0.76 16.48
N GLY A 381 -7.59 -0.42 17.70
CA GLY A 381 -6.73 -0.52 18.89
C GLY A 381 -5.50 0.39 18.81
N ILE A 382 -5.58 1.47 18.03
CA ILE A 382 -4.53 2.50 17.96
C ILE A 382 -4.72 3.50 19.11
N VAL A 383 -5.98 3.76 19.46
CA VAL A 383 -6.40 4.68 20.51
C VAL A 383 -7.19 3.92 21.57
N GLU A 384 -6.96 4.26 22.82
CA GLU A 384 -7.71 3.77 23.98
C GLU A 384 -8.21 4.94 24.82
N TYR A 385 -9.09 4.65 25.78
CA TYR A 385 -9.67 5.64 26.69
C TYR A 385 -9.26 5.32 28.13
N LYS A 386 -8.86 6.34 28.89
CA LYS A 386 -8.37 6.16 30.26
C LYS A 386 -9.50 5.66 31.17
N SER A 387 -9.45 4.39 31.58
CA SER A 387 -10.36 3.85 32.60
C SER A 387 -10.25 4.65 33.90
N THR A 388 -11.40 4.96 34.51
CA THR A 388 -11.52 5.62 35.82
C THR A 388 -10.99 4.77 36.96
#